data_AF-A0A067DXJ1-F1
#
_entry.id   AF-A0A067DXJ1-F1
#
_cell.length_a   1.000
_cell.length_b   1.000
_cell.length_c   1.000
_cell.angle_alpha   90.00
_cell.angle_beta   90.00
_cell.angle_gamma   90.00
#
_symmetry.space_group_name_H-M   'P 1'
#
loop_
_entity.id
_entity.type
_entity.pdbx_description
1 polymer ?
#
loop_
_entity_poly.entity_id
_entity_poly.type
_entity_poly.pdbx_seq_one_letter_code
_entity_poly.pdbx_strand_id
1 'polypeptide(L)'
;GIPFFHCGDEILRSKSLDRDSYNSGDWLNRIDFSYNSNNWGVGLPPKEKNEKNWPLIRPRLADPSFKPQKSHILAALENFSDVLRIRYSSPLFRLRTANAIQVRRRHMSCLDCFPNCE
;
A
#
# COMPACT_ATOMS: atom_id res chain seq x y z
N GLY A 1 -17.44 3.58 0.37
CA GLY A 1 -17.44 2.93 -0.95
C GLY A 1 -16.89 1.52 -0.87
N ILE A 2 -16.46 0.99 -2.02
CA ILE A 2 -15.87 -0.34 -2.16
C ILE A 2 -14.35 -0.17 -2.27
N PRO A 3 -13.55 -0.61 -1.27
CA PRO A 3 -12.10 -0.57 -1.35
C PRO A 3 -11.61 -1.67 -2.31
N PHE A 4 -10.51 -1.38 -2.97
CA PHE A 4 -9.81 -2.30 -3.85
C PHE A 4 -8.33 -2.28 -3.47
N PHE A 5 -7.72 -3.45 -3.38
CA PHE A 5 -6.33 -3.62 -2.97
C PHE A 5 -5.62 -4.45 -4.03
N HIS A 6 -4.39 -4.06 -4.36
CA HIS A 6 -3.54 -4.84 -5.22
C HIS A 6 -2.90 -5.97 -4.41
N CYS A 7 -2.80 -7.16 -5.01
CA CYS A 7 -2.22 -8.32 -4.34
C CYS A 7 -0.75 -8.04 -3.99
N GLY A 8 -0.46 -7.99 -2.68
CA GLY A 8 0.84 -7.66 -2.13
C GLY A 8 0.92 -6.31 -1.43
N ASP A 9 -0.13 -5.49 -1.44
CA ASP A 9 -0.21 -4.24 -0.66
C ASP A 9 0.01 -4.53 0.84
N GLU A 10 -0.51 -5.65 1.30
CA GLU A 10 -0.42 -6.13 2.68
C GLU A 10 0.96 -6.63 3.10
N ILE A 11 1.87 -6.90 2.14
CA ILE A 11 3.22 -7.43 2.39
C ILE A 11 4.33 -6.57 1.77
N LEU A 12 4.04 -5.28 1.54
CA LEU A 12 5.01 -4.31 1.01
C LEU A 12 5.59 -4.72 -0.36
N ARG A 13 4.81 -5.41 -1.20
CA ARG A 13 5.28 -5.96 -2.48
C ARG A 13 5.98 -4.91 -3.33
N SER A 14 7.16 -5.26 -3.83
CA SER A 14 7.92 -4.47 -4.78
C SER A 14 8.02 -5.19 -6.12
N LYS A 15 8.16 -4.38 -7.18
CA LYS A 15 8.56 -4.84 -8.53
C LYS A 15 9.91 -4.23 -8.91
N SER A 16 10.75 -3.93 -7.92
CA SER A 16 11.99 -3.15 -8.08
C SER A 16 11.81 -1.87 -8.91
N LEU A 17 10.72 -1.15 -8.61
CA LEU A 17 10.34 0.12 -9.25
C LEU A 17 9.98 0.02 -10.74
N ASP A 18 9.58 -1.17 -11.22
CA ASP A 18 8.97 -1.31 -12.54
C ASP A 18 7.58 -0.65 -12.59
N ARG A 19 7.42 0.30 -13.52
CA ARG A 19 6.15 1.02 -13.73
C ARG A 19 5.12 0.21 -14.50
N ASP A 20 5.56 -0.69 -15.38
CA ASP A 20 4.68 -1.42 -16.31
C ASP A 20 5.20 -2.83 -16.51
N SER A 21 4.81 -3.71 -15.58
CA SER A 21 5.40 -5.04 -15.42
C SER A 21 4.68 -6.15 -16.17
N TYR A 22 3.82 -5.82 -17.14
CA TYR A 22 2.94 -6.77 -17.84
C TYR A 22 3.71 -7.92 -18.52
N ASN A 23 4.93 -7.63 -18.99
CA ASN A 23 5.83 -8.60 -19.65
C ASN A 23 7.23 -8.64 -19.01
N SER A 24 7.31 -8.34 -17.71
CA SER A 24 8.58 -8.33 -16.95
C SER A 24 8.92 -9.67 -16.29
N GLY A 25 8.14 -10.72 -16.61
CA GLY A 25 8.33 -12.09 -16.13
C GLY A 25 8.13 -12.26 -14.62
N ASP A 26 8.36 -13.48 -14.16
CA ASP A 26 8.18 -13.86 -12.76
C ASP A 26 9.21 -13.20 -11.84
N TRP A 27 10.40 -12.89 -12.35
CA TRP A 27 11.49 -12.31 -11.56
C TRP A 27 11.09 -10.98 -10.91
N LEU A 28 10.53 -10.04 -11.68
CA LEU A 28 10.10 -8.74 -11.16
C LEU A 28 8.70 -8.78 -10.55
N ASN A 29 7.86 -9.73 -10.93
CA ASN A 29 6.49 -9.84 -10.43
C ASN A 29 6.34 -10.77 -9.20
N ARG A 30 7.43 -11.40 -8.74
CA ARG A 30 7.44 -12.38 -7.65
C ARG A 30 6.65 -11.91 -6.43
N ILE A 31 5.84 -12.82 -5.90
CA ILE A 31 5.20 -12.70 -4.59
C ILE A 31 5.79 -13.80 -3.71
N ASP A 32 6.31 -13.42 -2.55
CA ASP A 32 6.95 -14.35 -1.62
C ASP A 32 6.09 -14.55 -0.36
N PHE A 33 5.31 -15.63 -0.35
CA PHE A 33 4.49 -16.01 0.80
C PHE A 33 5.30 -16.61 1.96
N SER A 34 6.62 -16.77 1.83
CA SER A 34 7.48 -17.07 2.99
C SER A 34 7.80 -15.81 3.82
N TYR A 35 7.43 -14.63 3.29
CA TYR A 35 7.65 -13.31 3.89
C TYR A 35 9.12 -12.97 4.14
N ASN A 36 10.05 -13.65 3.45
CA ASN A 36 11.48 -13.42 3.64
C ASN A 36 11.99 -12.25 2.78
N SER A 37 11.28 -11.90 1.70
CA SER A 37 11.58 -10.78 0.83
C SER A 37 10.30 -10.16 0.28
N ASN A 38 10.30 -8.84 0.06
CA ASN A 38 9.23 -8.16 -0.67
C ASN A 38 9.54 -7.97 -2.17
N ASN A 39 10.64 -8.55 -2.67
CA ASN A 39 11.15 -8.40 -4.04
C ASN A 39 11.77 -7.01 -4.37
N TRP A 40 12.14 -6.21 -3.37
CA TRP A 40 12.90 -4.97 -3.56
C TRP A 40 14.38 -5.26 -3.91
N GLY A 41 14.92 -4.50 -4.85
CA GLY A 41 16.35 -4.52 -5.16
C GLY A 41 16.81 -5.77 -5.91
N VAL A 42 15.95 -6.40 -6.72
CA VAL A 42 16.30 -7.59 -7.52
C VAL A 42 16.84 -7.23 -8.92
N GLY A 43 17.16 -5.95 -9.15
CA GLY A 43 17.72 -5.44 -10.40
C GLY A 43 16.99 -4.20 -10.91
N LEU A 44 17.56 -3.55 -11.93
CA LEU A 44 16.87 -2.47 -12.63
C LEU A 44 15.69 -3.05 -13.44
N PRO A 45 14.55 -2.35 -13.47
CA PRO A 45 13.40 -2.79 -14.27
C PRO A 45 13.66 -2.60 -15.76
N PRO A 46 12.91 -3.26 -16.67
CA PRO A 46 13.22 -3.33 -18.08
C PRO A 46 13.28 -1.95 -18.73
N LYS A 47 14.26 -1.78 -19.64
CA LYS A 47 14.60 -0.51 -20.28
C LYS A 47 13.41 0.15 -20.97
N GLU A 48 12.61 -0.64 -21.71
CA GLU A 48 11.51 -0.17 -22.56
C GLU A 48 10.58 0.84 -21.87
N LYS A 49 10.22 0.58 -20.60
CA LYS A 49 9.27 1.41 -19.84
C LYS A 49 9.91 2.25 -18.75
N ASN A 50 11.19 2.02 -18.42
CA ASN A 50 11.78 2.53 -17.18
C ASN A 50 13.15 3.24 -17.35
N GLU A 51 13.79 3.21 -18.52
CA GLU A 51 15.16 3.73 -18.70
C GLU A 51 15.34 5.18 -18.24
N LYS A 52 14.37 6.04 -18.57
CA LYS A 52 14.39 7.46 -18.20
C LYS A 52 14.47 7.68 -16.69
N ASN A 53 13.98 6.72 -15.90
CA ASN A 53 13.95 6.79 -14.44
C ASN A 53 15.14 6.06 -13.79
N TRP A 54 15.94 5.31 -14.54
CA TRP A 54 17.08 4.57 -13.99
C TRP A 54 18.06 5.42 -13.17
N PRO A 55 18.38 6.67 -13.53
CA PRO A 55 19.24 7.52 -12.69
C PRO A 55 18.66 7.76 -11.28
N LEU A 56 17.34 7.76 -11.14
CA LEU A 56 16.64 7.90 -9.85
C LEU A 56 16.48 6.55 -9.14
N ILE A 57 16.24 5.48 -9.89
CA ILE A 57 15.99 4.12 -9.37
C ILE A 57 17.29 3.53 -8.81
N ARG A 58 18.40 3.62 -9.56
CA ARG A 58 19.68 2.99 -9.22
C ARG A 58 20.18 3.31 -7.80
N PRO A 59 20.26 4.59 -7.35
CA PRO A 59 20.72 4.87 -6.00
C PRO A 59 19.79 4.33 -4.90
N ARG A 60 18.47 4.30 -5.15
CA ARG A 60 17.48 3.77 -4.19
C ARG A 60 17.58 2.24 -4.05
N LEU A 61 17.84 1.54 -5.16
CA LEU A 61 18.03 0.08 -5.12
C LEU A 61 19.36 -0.31 -4.47
N ALA A 62 20.38 0.55 -4.55
CA ALA A 62 21.68 0.31 -3.94
C ALA A 62 21.70 0.56 -2.42
N ASP A 63 20.78 1.38 -1.91
CA ASP A 63 20.69 1.72 -0.51
C ASP A 63 19.96 0.62 0.29
N PRO A 64 20.65 -0.08 1.21
CA PRO A 64 20.07 -1.18 1.99
C PRO A 64 18.97 -0.72 2.95
N SER A 65 18.91 0.57 3.31
CA SER A 65 17.88 1.11 4.22
C SER A 65 16.47 1.04 3.62
N PHE A 66 16.34 0.98 2.29
CA PHE A 66 15.06 0.84 1.60
C PHE A 66 14.54 -0.59 1.55
N LYS A 67 15.38 -1.59 1.85
CA LYS A 67 14.98 -3.00 1.78
C LYS A 67 14.31 -3.43 3.09
N PRO A 68 13.01 -3.78 3.09
CA PRO A 68 12.34 -4.20 4.31
C PRO A 68 12.89 -5.53 4.80
N GLN A 69 12.94 -5.66 6.12
CA GLN A 69 13.20 -6.92 6.81
C GLN A 69 11.88 -7.70 6.96
N LYS A 70 11.98 -9.00 7.24
CA LYS A 70 10.83 -9.87 7.49
C LYS A 70 9.87 -9.32 8.55
N SER A 71 10.41 -8.72 9.61
CA SER A 71 9.61 -8.08 10.67
C SER A 71 8.73 -6.95 10.14
N HIS A 72 9.23 -6.13 9.21
CA HIS A 72 8.44 -5.05 8.60
C HIS A 72 7.31 -5.60 7.73
N ILE A 73 7.57 -6.68 6.99
CA ILE A 73 6.57 -7.35 6.12
C ILE A 73 5.44 -7.94 6.97
N LEU A 74 5.79 -8.64 8.06
CA LEU A 74 4.80 -9.23 8.97
C LEU A 74 4.00 -8.16 9.71
N ALA A 75 4.64 -7.08 10.16
CA ALA A 75 3.94 -5.96 10.79
C ALA A 75 2.97 -5.28 9.82
N ALA A 76 3.32 -5.13 8.53
CA ALA A 76 2.41 -4.61 7.52
C ALA A 76 1.19 -5.52 7.33
N LEU A 77 1.40 -6.83 7.29
CA LEU A 77 0.34 -7.83 7.13
C LEU A 77 -0.63 -7.84 8.32
N GLU A 78 -0.10 -7.76 9.54
CA GLU A 78 -0.89 -7.68 10.77
C GLU A 78 -1.73 -6.40 10.79
N ASN A 79 -1.11 -5.24 10.56
CA ASN A 79 -1.81 -3.96 10.51
C ASN A 79 -2.89 -3.93 9.41
N PHE A 80 -2.60 -4.50 8.24
CA PHE A 80 -3.58 -4.59 7.15
C PHE A 80 -4.79 -5.45 7.57
N SER A 81 -4.54 -6.58 8.22
CA SER A 81 -5.59 -7.46 8.76
C SER A 81 -6.43 -6.76 9.82
N ASP A 82 -5.80 -5.96 10.68
CA ASP A 82 -6.49 -5.18 11.72
C ASP A 82 -7.40 -4.10 11.14
N VAL A 83 -6.93 -3.36 10.13
CA VAL A 83 -7.75 -2.36 9.43
C VAL A 83 -8.95 -3.02 8.75
N LEU A 84 -8.79 -4.20 8.15
CA LEU A 84 -9.91 -4.97 7.62
C LEU A 84 -10.86 -5.40 8.75
N ARG A 85 -10.36 -5.92 9.87
CA ARG A 85 -11.18 -6.30 11.01
C ARG A 85 -12.01 -5.12 11.52
N ILE A 86 -11.43 -3.93 11.61
CA ILE A 86 -12.14 -2.68 11.96
C ILE A 86 -13.21 -2.35 10.93
N ARG A 87 -12.91 -2.42 9.63
CA ARG A 87 -13.89 -2.16 8.57
C ARG A 87 -15.11 -3.09 8.66
N TYR A 88 -14.90 -4.34 9.03
CA TYR A 88 -15.97 -5.34 9.12
C TYR A 88 -16.65 -5.41 10.48
N SER A 89 -16.05 -4.84 11.54
CA SER A 89 -16.64 -4.84 12.89
C SER A 89 -17.88 -3.96 13.00
N SER A 90 -18.08 -3.00 12.09
CA SER A 90 -19.25 -2.12 12.11
C SER A 90 -19.86 -1.89 10.73
N PRO A 91 -21.19 -1.96 10.59
CA PRO A 91 -21.90 -1.54 9.37
C PRO A 91 -21.68 -0.07 9.01
N LEU A 92 -21.28 0.78 9.98
CA LEU A 92 -21.08 2.22 9.77
C LEU A 92 -19.95 2.52 8.77
N PHE A 93 -18.97 1.63 8.61
CA PHE A 93 -17.91 1.77 7.60
C PHE A 93 -18.35 1.40 6.18
N ARG A 94 -19.57 0.89 6.02
CA ARG A 94 -20.11 0.32 4.77
C ARG A 94 -21.57 0.73 4.51
N LEU A 95 -21.93 1.97 4.82
CA LEU A 95 -23.25 2.54 4.52
C LEU A 95 -23.57 2.41 3.02
N ARG A 96 -24.80 1.95 2.71
CA ARG A 96 -25.20 1.55 1.35
C ARG A 96 -25.83 2.65 0.51
N THR A 97 -26.25 3.76 1.13
CA THR A 97 -26.97 4.85 0.44
C THR A 97 -26.32 6.20 0.70
N ALA A 98 -26.45 7.11 -0.26
CA ALA A 98 -25.95 8.48 -0.14
C ALA A 98 -26.59 9.23 1.04
N ASN A 99 -27.91 9.07 1.23
CA ASN A 99 -28.63 9.70 2.35
C ASN A 99 -28.09 9.24 3.72
N ALA A 100 -27.86 7.93 3.91
CA ALA A 100 -27.29 7.43 5.16
C ALA A 100 -25.89 8.02 5.43
N ILE A 101 -25.08 8.19 4.39
CA ILE A 101 -23.74 8.80 4.50
C ILE A 101 -23.87 10.28 4.89
N GLN A 102 -24.76 11.05 4.25
CA GLN A 102 -24.97 12.47 4.54
C GLN A 102 -25.42 12.71 5.99
N VAL A 103 -26.32 11.86 6.51
CA VAL A 103 -26.84 12.00 7.87
C VAL A 103 -25.82 11.57 8.93
N ARG A 104 -25.03 10.53 8.68
CA ARG A 104 -24.21 9.87 9.72
C ARG A 104 -22.72 10.18 9.68
N ARG A 105 -22.18 10.69 8.57
CA ARG A 105 -20.74 10.96 8.43
C ARG A 105 -20.47 12.45 8.58
N ARG A 106 -19.69 12.82 9.60
CA ARG A 106 -19.06 14.14 9.74
C ARG A 106 -17.55 14.00 9.54
N HIS A 107 -16.92 15.00 8.97
CA HIS A 107 -15.47 15.14 9.02
C HIS A 107 -15.16 16.25 10.02
N MET A 108 -14.34 15.97 11.03
CA MET A 108 -13.85 16.99 11.95
C MET A 108 -12.34 17.05 11.79
N SER A 109 -11.85 18.22 11.43
CA SER A 109 -10.43 18.54 11.54
C SER A 109 -10.22 19.36 12.81
N CYS A 110 -9.02 19.34 13.40
CA CYS A 110 -8.72 20.05 14.65
C CYS A 110 -8.96 21.58 14.59
N LEU A 111 -9.20 22.14 13.40
CA LEU A 111 -9.56 23.55 13.20
C LEU A 111 -11.05 23.84 13.46
N ASP A 112 -11.90 22.80 13.53
CA ASP A 112 -13.35 22.92 13.71
C ASP A 112 -13.80 22.59 15.14
N CYS A 113 -12.85 22.37 16.07
CA CYS A 113 -13.15 22.20 17.49
C CYS A 113 -13.46 23.57 18.11
N PHE A 114 -14.76 23.87 18.17
CA PHE A 114 -15.44 24.94 18.92
C PHE A 114 -15.53 26.33 18.26
N PRO A 115 -16.76 26.76 17.90
CA PRO A 115 -17.17 28.15 18.06
C PRO A 115 -18.12 28.36 19.25
N ASN A 116 -18.72 27.32 19.85
CA ASN A 116 -19.79 27.49 20.84
C ASN A 116 -19.54 26.68 22.11
N CYS A 117 -18.66 27.20 22.98
CA CYS A 117 -18.83 27.09 24.43
C CYS A 117 -19.39 28.43 24.92
N GLU A 118 -20.72 28.53 24.95
CA GLU A 118 -21.47 29.35 25.90
C GLU A 118 -22.45 28.41 26.62
#